data_AF-A0A5D3K955-F1
#
_entry.id   AF-A0A5D3K955-F1
#
_cell.length_a   1.000
_cell.length_b   1.000
_cell.length_c   1.000
_cell.angle_alpha   90.00
_cell.angle_beta   90.00
_cell.angle_gamma   90.00
#
_symmetry.space_group_name_H-M   'P 1'
#
loop_
_entity.id
_entity.type
_entity.pdbx_description
1 polymer ?
#
loop_
_entity_poly.entity_id
_entity_poly.type
_entity_poly.pdbx_seq_one_letter_code
_entity_poly.pdbx_strand_id
1 'polypeptide(L)' 'MSNKKTQIGEGAMVEYVTAMIGGQLFGLPISRVQDVFMPERVTRVP' A
#
# COMPACT_ATOMS: atom_id res chain seq x y z
N MET A 1 4.59 30.80 -27.67
CA MET A 1 5.42 29.63 -27.32
C MET A 1 4.51 28.63 -26.62
N SER A 2 4.08 27.58 -27.32
CA SER A 2 3.13 26.60 -26.79
C SER A 2 3.88 25.53 -25.99
N ASN A 3 3.68 25.50 -24.67
CA ASN A 3 4.22 24.43 -23.84
C ASN A 3 3.43 23.15 -24.08
N LYS A 4 4.07 22.20 -24.78
CA LYS A 4 3.61 20.82 -24.92
C LYS A 4 3.73 20.17 -23.54
N LYS A 5 2.62 19.96 -22.83
CA LYS A 5 2.59 19.07 -21.66
C LYS A 5 2.99 17.68 -22.14
N THR A 6 4.15 17.22 -21.68
CA THR A 6 4.61 15.85 -21.83
C THR A 6 3.51 14.91 -21.33
N GLN A 7 2.90 14.16 -22.25
CA GLN A 7 2.04 13.04 -21.91
C GLN A 7 2.93 11.94 -21.33
N ILE A 8 3.04 11.92 -20.00
CA ILE A 8 3.54 10.77 -19.27
C ILE A 8 2.46 9.70 -19.48
N GLY A 9 2.78 8.63 -20.20
CA GLY A 9 1.86 7.50 -20.33
C GLY A 9 1.41 7.08 -18.92
N GLU A 10 0.10 7.02 -18.70
CA GLU A 10 -0.50 6.63 -17.42
C GLU A 10 -0.19 5.15 -17.12
N GLY A 11 1.05 4.85 -16.77
CA GLY A 11 1.34 3.71 -15.93
C GLY A 11 0.69 4.02 -14.59
N ALA A 12 -0.46 3.40 -14.31
CA ALA A 12 -1.20 3.64 -13.08
C ALA A 12 -0.24 3.58 -11.88
N MET A 13 -0.10 4.70 -11.16
CA MET A 13 0.67 4.74 -9.93
C MET A 13 0.03 3.79 -8.93
N VAL A 14 0.77 2.77 -8.49
CA VAL A 14 0.28 1.80 -7.49
C VAL A 14 0.88 2.14 -6.14
N GLU A 15 0.00 2.43 -5.18
CA GLU A 15 0.37 2.75 -3.81
C GLU A 15 0.33 1.51 -2.92
N TYR A 16 1.23 1.45 -1.94
CA TYR A 16 1.41 0.30 -1.06
C TYR A 16 1.47 0.74 0.40
N VAL A 17 0.84 -0.04 1.27
CA VAL A 17 1.12 -0.04 2.70
C VAL A 17 2.27 -1.01 2.93
N THR A 18 3.26 -0.60 3.72
CA THR A 18 4.42 -1.44 4.02
C THR A 18 4.54 -1.74 5.51
N ALA A 19 5.09 -2.91 5.82
CA ALA A 19 5.36 -3.35 7.18
C ALA A 19 6.66 -4.16 7.25
N MET A 20 7.34 -4.08 8.39
CA MET A 20 8.53 -4.88 8.68
C MET A 20 8.12 -6.15 9.43
N ILE A 21 8.45 -7.32 8.89
CA ILE A 21 8.18 -8.63 9.52
C ILE A 21 9.51 -9.40 9.54
N GLY A 22 9.99 -9.73 10.74
CA GLY A 22 11.26 -10.46 10.89
C GLY A 22 12.46 -9.77 10.25
N GLY A 23 12.48 -8.44 10.19
CA GLY A 23 13.57 -7.67 9.55
C GLY A 23 13.46 -7.52 8.03
N GLN A 24 12.38 -8.04 7.42
CA GLN A 24 12.11 -7.89 5.99
C GLN A 24 10.93 -6.94 5.73
N LEU A 25 11.02 -6.14 4.67
CA LEU A 25 9.96 -5.24 4.22
C LEU A 25 8.96 -5.99 3.35
N PHE A 26 7.68 -5.90 3.69
CA PHE A 26 6.55 -6.39 2.91
C PHE A 26 5.66 -5.23 2.49
N GLY A 27 4.97 -5.38 1.36
CA GLY A 27 4.02 -4.38 0.83
C GLY A 27 2.70 -5.02 0.40
N LEU A 28 1.58 -4.36 0.73
CA LEU A 28 0.24 -4.71 0.27
C LEU A 28 -0.36 -3.51 -0.49
N PRO A 29 -0.88 -3.67 -1.71
CA PRO A 29 -1.52 -2.58 -2.43
C PRO A 29 -2.62 -1.94 -1.59
N ILE A 30 -2.65 -0.60 -1.51
CA ILE A 30 -3.60 0.10 -0.63
C ILE A 30 -5.06 -0.22 -0.96
N SER A 31 -5.37 -0.47 -2.24
CA SER A 31 -6.70 -0.87 -2.70
C SER A 31 -7.21 -2.21 -2.14
N ARG A 32 -6.33 -3.00 -1.50
CA ARG A 32 -6.67 -4.26 -0.82
C ARG A 32 -6.67 -4.14 0.70
N VAL A 33 -6.22 -3.01 1.25
CA VAL A 33 -6.21 -2.75 2.69
C VAL A 33 -7.61 -2.34 3.10
N GLN A 34 -8.20 -3.06 4.07
CA GLN A 34 -9.50 -2.69 4.64
C GLN A 34 -9.29 -1.73 5.81
N ASP A 35 -8.51 -2.14 6.80
CA ASP A 35 -8.18 -1.36 8.00
C ASP A 35 -6.76 -1.67 8.49
N VAL A 36 -6.17 -0.73 9.23
CA VAL A 36 -4.89 -0.91 9.94
C VAL A 36 -5.12 -0.59 11.41
N PHE A 37 -5.01 -1.60 12.26
CA PHE A 37 -5.21 -1.45 13.70
C PHE A 37 -4.24 -2.31 14.50
N MET A 38 -3.97 -1.92 15.74
CA MET A 38 -3.13 -2.64 16.69
C MET A 38 -4.03 -3.19 17.81
N PRO A 39 -4.52 -4.44 17.71
CA PRO A 39 -5.42 -4.98 18.71
C PRO A 39 -4.70 -5.29 20.02
N GLU A 40 -5.32 -4.96 21.15
CA GLU A 40 -4.78 -5.31 22.48
C GLU A 40 -4.89 -6.81 22.78
N ARG A 41 -5.89 -7.49 22.21
CA ARG A 41 -6.15 -8.92 22.42
C ARG A 41 -6.70 -9.55 21.14
N VAL A 42 -6.32 -10.81 20.90
CA VAL A 42 -6.88 -11.65 19.83
C VAL A 42 -7.55 -12.86 20.48
N THR A 43 -8.83 -13.11 20.15
CA THR A 43 -9.58 -14.27 20.66
C THR A 43 -9.20 -15.51 19.85
N ARG A 44 -8.70 -16.55 20.52
CA ARG A 44 -8.40 -17.84 19.85
C ARG A 44 -9.70 -18.60 19.61
N VAL A 45 -9.84 -19.12 18.39
CA VAL A 45 -10.95 -20.01 17.99
C VAL A 45 -10.46 -21.47 18.13
N PRO A 46 -11.26 -22.38 18.73
CA PRO A 46 -10.95 -23.81 18.81
C PRO A 46 -10.90 -24.52 17.46
#